data_AF-A0A962B3E8-F1
#
_entry.id   AF-A0A962B3E8-F1
#
_cell.length_a   1.000
_cell.length_b   1.000
_cell.length_c   1.000
_cell.angle_alpha   90.00
_cell.angle_beta   90.00
_cell.angle_gamma   90.00
#
_symmetry.space_group_name_H-M   'P 1'
#
loop_
_entity.id
_entity.type
_entity.pdbx_description
1 polymer ?
#
loop_
_entity_poly.entity_id
_entity_poly.type
_entity_poly.pdbx_seq_one_letter_code
_entity_poly.pdbx_strand_id
1 'polypeptide(L)' 'FEFATETREELYYDKARLLANGDRWERQIAKNMALDAKYR' A
#
# COMPACT_ATOMS: atom_id res chain seq x y z
N PHE A 1 -4.62 -6.25 -7.85
CA PHE A 1 -3.88 -5.00 -7.60
C PHE A 1 -3.71 -4.29 -8.93
N GLU A 2 -3.92 -2.99 -8.96
CA GLU A 2 -3.82 -2.16 -10.18
C GLU A 2 -2.89 -0.98 -9.88
N PHE A 3 -1.63 -1.10 -10.29
CA PHE A 3 -0.60 -0.06 -10.13
C PHE A 3 0.27 0.04 -11.39
N ALA A 4 -0.23 -0.42 -12.53
CA ALA A 4 0.46 -0.27 -13.81
C ALA A 4 0.62 1.24 -14.11
N THR A 5 1.82 1.61 -14.51
CA THR A 5 2.20 2.99 -14.87
C THR A 5 2.78 2.98 -16.28
N GLU A 6 2.83 4.15 -16.91
CA GLU A 6 3.26 4.27 -18.31
C GLU A 6 4.79 4.23 -18.42
N THR A 7 5.49 4.60 -17.35
CA THR A 7 6.96 4.66 -17.27
C THR A 7 7.50 3.89 -16.06
N ARG A 8 8.79 3.52 -16.12
CA ARG A 8 9.50 2.85 -15.02
C ARG A 8 9.65 3.80 -13.83
N GLU A 9 9.93 5.06 -14.10
CA GLU A 9 10.21 6.11 -13.14
C GLU A 9 9.02 6.32 -12.19
N GLU A 10 7.80 6.15 -12.70
CA GLU A 10 6.58 6.22 -11.90
C GLU A 10 6.43 5.08 -10.89
N LEU A 11 7.21 4.01 -10.98
CA LEU A 11 7.26 2.94 -9.98
C LEU A 11 8.21 3.27 -8.82
N TYR A 12 9.04 4.31 -8.95
CA TYR A 12 9.91 4.77 -7.86
C TYR A 12 9.11 5.68 -6.92
N TYR A 13 8.69 5.10 -5.80
CA TYR A 13 7.88 5.81 -4.82
C TYR A 13 8.78 6.54 -3.83
N ASP A 14 8.50 7.83 -3.64
CA ASP A 14 9.06 8.61 -2.55
C ASP A 14 8.24 8.43 -1.27
N LYS A 15 8.72 9.03 -0.18
CA LYS A 15 8.05 8.97 1.13
C LYS A 15 6.62 9.51 1.07
N ALA A 16 6.38 10.60 0.34
CA ALA A 16 5.07 11.23 0.27
C ALA A 16 4.05 10.30 -0.40
N ARG A 17 4.45 9.65 -1.51
CA ARG A 17 3.63 8.69 -2.22
C ARG A 17 3.34 7.44 -1.39
N LEU A 18 4.33 6.95 -0.64
CA LEU A 18 4.12 5.83 0.28
C LEU A 18 3.11 6.16 1.38
N LEU A 19 3.21 7.36 1.98
CA LEU A 19 2.27 7.81 3.01
C LEU A 19 0.85 7.97 2.44
N ALA A 20 0.70 8.62 1.27
CA ALA A 20 -0.59 8.76 0.62
C ALA A 20 -1.24 7.42 0.26
N ASN A 21 -0.41 6.44 -0.16
CA ASN A 21 -0.88 5.07 -0.37
C ASN A 21 -1.34 4.42 0.94
N GLY A 22 -0.59 4.62 2.04
CA GLY A 22 -0.96 4.17 3.37
C GLY A 22 -2.33 4.71 3.78
N ASP A 23 -2.52 6.03 3.73
CA ASP A 23 -3.78 6.69 4.08
C ASP A 23 -4.95 6.16 3.24
N ARG A 24 -4.74 5.92 1.94
CA ARG A 24 -5.77 5.39 1.03
C ARG A 24 -6.21 3.97 1.41
N TRP A 25 -5.28 3.14 1.87
CA TRP A 25 -5.50 1.71 2.11
C TRP A 25 -5.61 1.31 3.58
N GLU A 26 -5.50 2.27 4.50
CA GLU A 26 -5.44 2.06 5.95
C GLU A 26 -6.49 1.08 6.47
N ARG A 27 -7.76 1.25 6.08
CA ARG A 27 -8.86 0.36 6.51
C ARG A 27 -8.65 -1.10 6.10
N GLN A 28 -8.16 -1.32 4.88
CA GLN A 28 -7.92 -2.67 4.37
C GLN A 28 -6.67 -3.28 5.00
N ILE A 29 -5.61 -2.49 5.17
CA ILE A 29 -4.37 -2.90 5.83
C ILE A 29 -4.67 -3.33 7.26
N ALA A 30 -5.39 -2.50 8.03
CA ALA A 30 -5.78 -2.80 9.40
C ALA A 30 -6.61 -4.08 9.50
N LYS A 31 -7.59 -4.28 8.60
CA LYS A 31 -8.40 -5.51 8.55
C LYS A 31 -7.54 -6.74 8.25
N ASN A 32 -6.64 -6.65 7.28
CA ASN A 32 -5.74 -7.74 6.92
C ASN A 32 -4.81 -8.10 8.09
N MET A 33 -4.25 -7.10 8.77
CA MET A 33 -3.43 -7.31 9.96
C MET A 33 -4.19 -8.00 11.09
N ALA A 34 -5.44 -7.60 11.36
CA ALA A 34 -6.26 -8.23 12.40
C ALA A 34 -6.56 -9.70 12.11
N LEU A 35 -6.83 -10.05 10.84
CA LEU A 35 -7.07 -11.43 10.43
C LEU A 35 -5.80 -12.29 10.50
N ASP A 36 -4.66 -11.70 10.14
CA ASP A 36 -3.37 -12.39 10.09
C ASP A 36 -2.67 -12.46 11.47
N ALA A 37 -3.10 -11.65 12.45
CA ALA A 37 -2.46 -11.56 13.77
C ALA A 37 -2.33 -12.90 14.52
N LYS A 38 -3.17 -13.89 14.23
CA LYS A 38 -3.11 -15.23 14.85
C LYS A 38 -2.00 -16.12 14.25
N TYR A 39 -1.54 -15.81 13.03
CA TYR A 39 -0.60 -16.63 12.27
C TYR A 39 0.80 -16.01 12.19
N ARG A 40 1.01 -14.89 12.88
CA ARG A 40 2.21 -14.08 12.83
C ARG A 40 2.95 -14.07 14.16
#